data_AF-A0A2H3BI25-F1
#
_entry.id   AF-A0A2H3BI25-F1
#
_cell.length_a   1.000
_cell.length_b   1.000
_cell.length_c   1.000
_cell.angle_alpha   90.00
_cell.angle_beta   90.00
_cell.angle_gamma   90.00
#
_symmetry.space_group_name_H-M   'P 1'
#
loop_
_entity.id
_entity.type
_entity.pdbx_description
1 polymer ?
#
loop_
_entity_poly.entity_id
_entity_poly.type
_entity_poly.pdbx_seq_one_letter_code
_entity_poly.pdbx_strand_id
1 'polypeptide(L)'
;IQDFLRRFEEDVKYCGELLQRHSHRDVCFKYGHATCRFLFPHEYIANSYYDKETQSVVLACRDVLVNYFNDFILVYCRHNHDMKCILSGKSCKAAMFYITDYITKMSLKTYEILSLM
;
A
#
# COMPACT_ATOMS: atom_id res chain seq x y z
N ILE A 1 2.81 24.03 21.30
CA ILE A 1 3.43 22.73 20.94
C ILE A 1 2.59 21.57 21.45
N GLN A 2 2.33 21.46 22.76
CA GLN A 2 1.51 20.35 23.30
C GLN A 2 0.10 20.26 22.68
N ASP A 3 -0.61 21.39 22.54
CA ASP A 3 -1.92 21.39 21.88
C ASP A 3 -1.86 20.95 20.41
N PHE A 4 -0.79 21.31 19.70
CA PHE A 4 -0.57 20.87 18.32
C PHE A 4 -0.37 19.36 18.24
N LEU A 5 0.49 18.79 19.09
CA LEU A 5 0.75 17.34 19.11
C LEU A 5 -0.53 16.54 19.39
N ARG A 6 -1.31 16.98 20.38
CA ARG A 6 -2.61 16.36 20.70
C ARG A 6 -3.56 16.38 19.51
N ARG A 7 -3.75 17.55 18.87
CA ARG A 7 -4.62 17.67 17.69
C ARG A 7 -4.11 16.85 16.52
N PHE A 8 -2.79 16.79 16.33
CA PHE A 8 -2.18 15.99 15.27
C PHE A 8 -2.45 14.50 15.48
N GLU A 9 -2.26 13.98 16.69
CA GLU A 9 -2.59 12.58 17.02
C GLU A 9 -4.08 12.26 16.82
N GLU A 10 -4.96 13.18 17.22
CA GLU A 10 -6.41 13.09 16.96
C GLU A 10 -6.72 13.03 15.46
N ASP A 11 -6.08 13.89 14.66
CA ASP A 11 -6.25 13.92 13.20
C ASP A 11 -5.69 12.65 12.53
N VAL A 12 -4.55 12.14 13.00
CA VAL A 12 -3.97 10.86 12.53
C VAL A 12 -4.95 9.73 12.80
N LYS A 13 -5.50 9.64 14.01
CA LYS A 13 -6.47 8.59 14.36
C LYS A 13 -7.72 8.70 13.52
N TYR A 14 -8.29 9.90 13.40
CA TYR A 14 -9.47 10.16 12.59
C TYR A 14 -9.25 9.78 11.12
N CYS A 15 -8.15 10.25 10.52
CA CYS A 15 -7.83 9.95 9.12
C CYS A 15 -7.51 8.47 8.92
N GLY A 16 -6.85 7.81 9.87
CA GLY A 16 -6.49 6.40 9.77
C GLY A 16 -7.73 5.52 9.73
N GLU A 17 -8.67 5.78 10.63
CA GLU A 17 -9.96 5.07 10.67
C GLU A 17 -10.81 5.33 9.43
N LEU A 18 -10.92 6.60 9.02
CA LEU A 18 -11.80 6.98 7.91
C LEU A 18 -11.25 6.59 6.53
N LEU A 19 -9.94 6.72 6.33
CA LEU A 19 -9.33 6.66 4.99
C LEU A 19 -8.47 5.43 4.76
N GLN A 20 -7.89 4.84 5.81
CA GLN A 20 -6.93 3.73 5.67
C GLN A 20 -7.52 2.36 6.05
N ARG A 21 -8.67 2.34 6.74
CA ARG A 21 -9.35 1.09 7.09
C ARG A 21 -9.95 0.42 5.85
N HIS A 22 -9.52 -0.81 5.60
CA HIS A 22 -10.05 -1.65 4.56
C HIS A 22 -11.43 -2.19 4.93
N SER A 23 -12.33 -2.14 3.96
CA SER A 23 -13.60 -2.85 3.98
C SER A 23 -13.76 -3.55 2.64
N HIS A 24 -14.08 -4.84 2.67
CA HIS A 24 -14.20 -5.64 1.46
C HIS A 24 -15.34 -5.10 0.59
N ARG A 25 -15.04 -5.02 -0.71
CA ARG A 25 -15.96 -4.61 -1.78
C ARG A 25 -15.73 -5.52 -2.99
N ASP A 26 -16.63 -5.53 -3.95
CA ASP A 26 -16.54 -6.38 -5.16
C ASP A 26 -15.21 -6.26 -5.88
N VAL A 27 -14.60 -5.07 -5.87
CA VAL A 27 -13.27 -4.83 -6.46
C VAL A 27 -12.18 -5.73 -5.87
N CYS A 28 -12.33 -6.20 -4.63
CA CYS A 28 -11.39 -7.09 -3.94
C CYS A 28 -11.29 -8.46 -4.60
N PHE A 29 -12.37 -8.91 -5.25
CA PHE A 29 -12.51 -10.22 -5.87
C PHE A 29 -12.51 -10.13 -7.41
N LYS A 30 -12.25 -8.93 -7.95
CA LYS A 30 -12.13 -8.69 -9.39
C LYS A 30 -11.03 -9.57 -9.98
N TYR A 31 -11.18 -9.96 -11.24
CA TYR A 31 -10.23 -10.81 -11.98
C TYR A 31 -10.11 -12.24 -11.44
N GLY A 32 -11.16 -12.76 -10.77
CA GLY A 32 -11.19 -14.15 -10.30
C GLY A 32 -10.39 -14.39 -9.03
N HIS A 33 -10.05 -13.35 -8.29
CA HIS A 33 -9.39 -13.47 -7.00
C HIS A 33 -10.34 -14.11 -5.97
N ALA A 34 -9.96 -15.27 -5.44
CA ALA A 34 -10.72 -15.96 -4.38
C ALA A 34 -10.57 -15.29 -3.01
N THR A 35 -9.48 -14.55 -2.80
CA THR A 35 -9.19 -13.76 -1.60
C THR A 35 -9.04 -12.29 -1.95
N CYS A 36 -8.96 -11.39 -0.96
CA CYS A 36 -8.79 -9.97 -1.24
C CYS A 36 -7.52 -9.70 -2.04
N ARG A 37 -7.65 -9.20 -3.28
CA ARG A 37 -6.51 -8.85 -4.15
C ARG A 37 -5.56 -7.80 -3.53
N PHE A 38 -6.03 -7.06 -2.54
CA PHE A 38 -5.24 -6.06 -1.81
C PHE A 38 -4.51 -6.66 -0.60
N LEU A 39 -4.54 -7.99 -0.44
CA LEU A 39 -3.82 -8.74 0.59
C LEU A 39 -4.28 -8.40 2.02
N PHE A 40 -5.59 -8.22 2.18
CA PHE A 40 -6.24 -8.13 3.48
C PHE A 40 -6.85 -9.49 3.90
N PRO A 41 -6.84 -9.83 5.20
CA PRO A 41 -6.13 -9.12 6.27
C PRO A 41 -4.61 -9.23 6.13
N HIS A 42 -3.90 -8.19 6.55
CA HIS A 42 -2.44 -8.26 6.69
C HIS A 42 -2.03 -9.25 7.79
N GLU A 43 -0.76 -9.64 7.79
CA GLU A 43 -0.22 -10.46 8.87
C GLU A 43 -0.14 -9.64 10.16
N TYR A 44 -0.58 -10.22 11.28
CA TYR A 44 -0.45 -9.59 12.58
C TYR A 44 0.99 -9.72 13.10
N ILE A 45 1.68 -8.60 13.27
CA ILE A 45 3.05 -8.54 13.78
C ILE A 45 3.08 -7.70 15.05
N ALA A 46 3.29 -8.35 16.20
CA ALA A 46 3.25 -7.67 17.50
C ALA A 46 4.36 -6.63 17.67
N ASN A 47 5.58 -6.96 17.23
CA ASN A 47 6.78 -6.13 17.33
C ASN A 47 7.60 -6.24 16.04
N SER A 48 8.21 -5.13 15.63
CA SER A 48 9.10 -5.11 14.47
C SER A 48 10.34 -5.98 14.71
N TYR A 49 10.80 -6.69 13.70
CA TYR A 49 11.99 -7.54 13.77
C TYR A 49 12.76 -7.55 12.46
N TYR A 50 14.03 -7.95 12.51
CA TYR A 50 14.85 -8.20 11.33
C TYR A 50 14.78 -9.69 10.98
N ASP A 51 14.36 -9.99 9.75
CA ASP A 51 14.40 -11.32 9.19
C ASP A 51 15.74 -11.53 8.47
N LYS A 52 16.53 -12.47 9.00
CA LYS A 52 17.86 -12.81 8.48
C LYS A 52 17.81 -13.53 7.13
N GLU A 53 16.76 -14.30 6.86
CA GLU A 53 16.65 -15.08 5.63
C GLU A 53 16.34 -14.18 4.43
N THR A 54 15.38 -13.27 4.60
CA THR A 54 15.00 -12.31 3.56
C THR A 54 15.83 -11.02 3.58
N GLN A 55 16.68 -10.87 4.58
CA GLN A 55 17.45 -9.65 4.87
C GLN A 55 16.58 -8.40 4.94
N SER A 56 15.38 -8.51 5.52
CA SER A 56 14.38 -7.45 5.55
C SER A 56 13.95 -7.08 6.96
N VAL A 57 13.50 -5.84 7.16
CA VAL A 57 12.89 -5.41 8.42
C VAL A 57 11.38 -5.54 8.28
N VAL A 58 10.79 -6.39 9.11
CA VAL A 58 9.34 -6.52 9.21
C VAL A 58 8.88 -5.53 10.27
N LEU A 59 7.92 -4.68 9.92
CA LEU A 59 7.35 -3.68 10.82
C LEU A 59 6.17 -4.27 11.58
N ALA A 60 5.96 -3.80 12.82
CA ALA A 60 4.77 -4.16 13.59
C ALA A 60 3.49 -3.76 12.84
N CYS A 61 2.52 -4.67 12.81
CA CYS A 61 1.19 -4.49 12.25
C CYS A 61 0.18 -5.04 13.27
N ARG A 62 -0.41 -4.13 14.05
CA ARG A 62 -1.33 -4.50 15.15
C ARG A 62 -2.80 -4.37 14.75
N ASP A 63 -3.09 -3.70 13.64
CA ASP A 63 -4.41 -3.66 13.01
C ASP A 63 -4.26 -4.18 11.58
N VAL A 64 -4.71 -5.41 11.38
CA VAL A 64 -4.55 -6.15 10.12
C VAL A 64 -5.45 -5.64 9.00
N LEU A 65 -6.37 -4.72 9.30
CA LEU A 65 -7.31 -4.14 8.33
C LEU A 65 -7.00 -2.68 8.01
N VAL A 66 -5.83 -2.17 8.40
CA VAL A 66 -5.41 -0.80 8.10
C VAL A 66 -4.17 -0.82 7.23
N ASN A 67 -4.16 -0.01 6.17
CA ASN A 67 -2.97 0.17 5.33
C ASN A 67 -1.77 0.67 6.15
N TYR A 68 -0.57 0.40 5.68
CA TYR A 68 0.62 1.06 6.18
C TYR A 68 0.62 2.53 5.74
N PHE A 69 0.71 3.46 6.68
CA PHE A 69 0.77 4.89 6.41
C PHE A 69 1.80 5.59 7.29
N ASN A 70 2.07 6.86 6.97
CA ASN A 70 2.93 7.76 7.71
C ASN A 70 2.03 8.89 8.17
N ASP A 71 2.11 9.21 9.46
CA ASP A 71 1.24 10.17 10.12
C ASP A 71 1.19 11.52 9.41
N PHE A 72 2.35 12.04 9.00
CA PHE A 72 2.42 13.34 8.32
C PHE A 72 1.77 13.27 6.94
N ILE A 73 2.15 12.28 6.12
CA ILE A 73 1.57 12.12 4.78
C ILE A 73 0.06 11.94 4.87
N LEU A 74 -0.43 11.17 5.84
CA LEU A 74 -1.85 10.97 6.05
C LEU A 74 -2.60 12.26 6.41
N VAL A 75 -2.10 13.02 7.37
CA VAL A 75 -2.74 14.26 7.81
C VAL A 75 -2.71 15.34 6.72
N TYR A 76 -1.61 15.44 5.96
CA TYR A 76 -1.49 16.44 4.90
C TYR A 76 -2.23 16.08 3.62
N CYS A 77 -2.21 14.81 3.21
CA CYS A 77 -2.82 14.38 1.94
C CYS A 77 -4.29 13.96 2.10
N ARG A 78 -4.72 13.49 3.27
CA ARG A 78 -6.10 13.08 3.60
C ARG A 78 -6.78 12.19 2.56
N HIS A 79 -6.05 11.24 1.97
CA HIS A 79 -6.60 10.20 1.10
C HIS A 79 -6.00 8.83 1.39
N ASN A 80 -6.65 7.77 0.92
CA ASN A 80 -6.15 6.39 1.00
C ASN A 80 -4.78 6.30 0.30
N HIS A 81 -3.81 5.69 0.97
CA HIS A 81 -2.51 5.37 0.40
C HIS A 81 -1.92 4.17 1.14
N ASP A 82 -1.09 3.40 0.46
CA ASP A 82 -0.45 2.22 1.03
C ASP A 82 1.07 2.38 0.85
N MET A 83 1.77 2.63 1.95
CA MET A 83 3.22 2.83 1.95
C MET A 83 3.95 1.58 2.40
N LYS A 84 4.79 1.07 1.51
CA LYS A 84 5.60 -0.13 1.78
C LYS A 84 7.08 0.20 1.67
N CYS A 85 7.87 -0.35 2.58
CA CYS A 85 9.31 -0.26 2.50
C CYS A 85 9.86 -1.30 1.52
N ILE A 86 10.74 -0.88 0.61
CA ILE A 86 11.46 -1.76 -0.30
C ILE A 86 12.83 -2.02 0.30
N LEU A 87 12.96 -3.13 1.02
CA LEU A 87 14.12 -3.38 1.88
C LEU A 87 15.11 -4.42 1.32
N SER A 88 14.77 -5.10 0.23
CA SER A 88 15.66 -6.09 -0.41
C SER A 88 15.94 -5.72 -1.87
N GLY A 89 17.11 -6.11 -2.39
CA GLY A 89 17.45 -5.93 -3.80
C GLY A 89 16.49 -6.65 -4.75
N LYS A 90 15.89 -7.78 -4.31
CA LYS A 90 14.88 -8.52 -5.07
C LYS A 90 13.57 -7.74 -5.14
N SER A 91 13.09 -7.23 -4.01
CA SER A 91 11.88 -6.39 -3.96
C SER A 91 12.06 -5.11 -4.76
N CYS A 92 13.26 -4.52 -4.71
CA CYS A 92 13.60 -3.32 -5.49
C CYS A 92 13.52 -3.58 -6.99
N LYS A 93 14.16 -4.65 -7.48
CA LYS A 93 14.07 -5.04 -8.89
C LYS A 93 12.63 -5.30 -9.33
N ALA A 94 11.85 -6.02 -8.51
CA ALA A 94 10.44 -6.29 -8.82
C ALA A 94 9.62 -4.99 -8.92
N ALA A 95 9.81 -4.06 -7.98
CA ALA A 95 9.15 -2.76 -8.03
C ALA A 95 9.58 -1.94 -9.25
N MET A 96 10.88 -1.92 -9.59
CA MET A 96 11.38 -1.25 -10.79
C MET A 96 10.71 -1.80 -12.06
N PHE A 97 10.70 -3.12 -12.26
CA PHE A 97 10.05 -3.73 -13.42
C PHE A 97 8.56 -3.39 -13.49
N TYR A 98 7.85 -3.48 -12.36
CA TYR A 98 6.42 -3.14 -12.30
C TYR A 98 6.15 -1.67 -12.65
N ILE A 99 6.94 -0.75 -12.09
CA ILE A 99 6.82 0.69 -12.37
C ILE A 99 7.14 0.97 -13.84
N THR A 100 8.23 0.41 -14.37
CA THR A 100 8.62 0.57 -15.76
C THR A 100 7.53 0.05 -16.69
N ASP A 101 7.05 -1.18 -16.50
CA ASP A 101 5.98 -1.79 -17.32
C ASP A 101 4.73 -0.89 -17.34
N TYR A 102 4.35 -0.33 -16.18
CA TYR A 102 3.20 0.55 -16.09
C TYR A 102 3.43 1.90 -16.79
N ILE A 103 4.60 2.52 -16.63
CA ILE A 103 4.94 3.80 -17.28
C ILE A 103 5.08 3.63 -18.80
N THR A 104 5.67 2.53 -19.24
CA THR A 104 5.87 2.23 -20.66
C THR A 104 4.66 1.57 -21.32
N LYS A 105 3.56 1.40 -20.59
CA LYS A 105 2.34 0.77 -21.12
C LYS A 105 1.79 1.62 -22.26
N MET A 106 1.82 1.05 -23.46
CA MET A 106 1.25 1.67 -24.66
C MET A 106 -0.21 2.05 -24.41
N SER A 107 -0.56 3.30 -24.70
CA SER A 107 -1.93 3.79 -24.60
C SER A 107 -2.85 3.15 -25.64
N LEU A 108 -2.29 2.83 -26.81
CA LEU A 108 -2.99 2.19 -27.93
C LEU A 108 -3.00 0.67 -27.74
N LYS A 109 -4.18 0.09 -27.94
CA LYS A 109 -4.33 -1.37 -28.02
C LYS A 109 -3.76 -1.87 -29.34
N THR A 110 -3.29 -3.11 -29.35
CA THR A 110 -2.67 -3.73 -30.53
C THR A 110 -3.54 -3.63 -31.79
N TYR A 111 -4.86 -3.75 -31.69
CA TYR A 111 -5.74 -3.62 -32.85
C TYR A 111 -5.81 -2.19 -33.41
N GLU A 112 -5.63 -1.16 -32.57
CA GLU A 112 -5.61 0.24 -33.02
C GLU A 112 -4.33 0.51 -33.81
N ILE A 113 -3.20 -0.05 -33.34
CA ILE A 113 -1.93 -0.01 -34.06
C ILE A 113 -2.05 -0.73 -35.41
N LEU A 114 -2.63 -1.93 -35.43
CA LEU A 114 -2.84 -2.70 -36.66
C LEU A 114 -3.78 -1.99 -37.65
N SER A 115 -4.76 -1.20 -37.17
CA SER A 115 -5.66 -0.43 -38.04
C SER A 115 -5.01 0.81 -38.68
N LEU A 116 -3.84 1.23 -38.18
CA LEU A 116 -3.06 2.34 -38.71
C LEU A 116 -1.97 1.88 -39.71
N MET A 117 -1.77 0.57 -39.86
CA MET A 117 -0.86 -0.05 -40.84
C MET A 117 -1.61 -0.41 -42.11
#